data_AF-A0A8T4V026-F1
#
_entry.id   AF-A0A8T4V026-F1
#
_cell.length_a   1.000
_cell.length_b   1.000
_cell.length_c   1.000
_cell.angle_alpha   90.00
_cell.angle_beta   90.00
_cell.angle_gamma   90.00
#
_symmetry.space_group_name_H-M   'P 1'
#
loop_
_entity.id
_entity.type
_entity.pdbx_description
1 polymer ?
#
loop_
_entity_poly.entity_id
_entity_poly.type
_entity_poly.pdbx_seq_one_letter_code
_entity_poly.pdbx_strand_id
1 'polypeptide(L)'
;MLKYKKKYLNNIITLIITSIITIKKSKVTFNPHLFNREAKRCLSLEKIEESIKTGNINSKKIKFPKLYITKYFRKENITYHIIIIKHKNFVEVITAWKKKGR
;
A
#
# COMPACT_ATOMS: atom_id res chain seq x y z
N MET A 1 15.63 28.50 14.27
CA MET A 1 15.10 27.86 13.05
C MET A 1 14.95 26.31 13.10
N LEU A 2 15.71 25.58 13.95
CA LEU A 2 15.66 24.10 14.02
C LEU A 2 14.45 23.50 14.78
N LYS A 3 13.83 24.21 15.73
CA LYS A 3 12.70 23.70 16.54
C LYS A 3 11.43 23.46 15.71
N TYR A 4 11.15 24.30 14.71
CA TYR A 4 9.98 24.15 13.83
C TYR A 4 10.08 22.91 12.94
N LYS A 5 11.25 22.63 12.36
CA LYS A 5 11.48 21.42 11.53
C LYS A 5 11.19 20.12 12.27
N LYS A 6 11.57 19.99 13.55
CA LYS A 6 11.27 18.81 14.37
C LYS A 6 9.77 18.59 14.58
N LYS A 7 9.00 19.66 14.83
CA LYS A 7 7.55 19.57 15.05
C LYS A 7 6.79 19.12 13.79
N TYR A 8 7.15 19.64 12.62
CA TYR A 8 6.56 19.22 11.34
C TYR A 8 6.90 17.77 10.98
N LEU A 9 8.15 17.33 11.20
CA LEU A 9 8.53 15.92 10.99
C LEU A 9 7.73 14.98 11.89
N ASN A 10 7.59 15.33 13.17
CA ASN A 10 6.84 14.52 14.12
C ASN A 10 5.37 14.41 13.72
N ASN A 11 4.74 15.50 13.27
CA ASN A 11 3.36 15.47 12.76
C ASN A 11 3.22 14.54 11.54
N ILE A 12 4.14 14.60 10.58
CA ILE A 12 4.12 13.72 9.39
C ILE A 12 4.28 12.25 9.78
N ILE A 13 5.22 11.94 10.68
CA ILE A 13 5.45 10.58 11.18
C ILE A 13 4.19 10.05 11.87
N THR A 14 3.57 10.85 12.74
CA THR A 14 2.33 10.47 13.44
C THR A 14 1.18 10.22 12.44
N LEU A 15 1.08 11.04 11.40
CA LEU A 15 0.06 10.91 10.34
C LEU A 15 0.28 9.65 9.48
N ILE A 16 1.53 9.27 9.25
CA ILE A 16 1.91 8.03 8.57
C ILE A 16 1.59 6.80 9.45
N ILE A 17 1.97 6.83 10.74
CA ILE A 17 1.74 5.71 11.68
C ILE A 17 0.26 5.47 11.88
N THR A 18 -0.52 6.52 12.15
CA THR A 18 -1.98 6.43 12.26
C THR A 18 -2.61 5.91 10.96
N SER A 19 -2.08 6.32 9.81
CA SER A 19 -2.50 5.80 8.51
C SER A 19 -2.19 4.31 8.33
N ILE A 20 -1.02 3.85 8.74
CA ILE A 20 -0.65 2.42 8.70
C ILE A 20 -1.62 1.58 9.54
N ILE A 21 -1.89 1.99 10.79
CA ILE A 21 -2.76 1.24 11.70
C ILE A 21 -4.18 1.15 11.15
N THR A 22 -4.69 2.25 10.59
CA THR A 22 -6.03 2.29 10.00
C THR A 22 -6.13 1.47 8.70
N ILE A 23 -5.11 1.48 7.83
CA ILE A 23 -5.09 0.68 6.60
C ILE A 23 -5.22 -0.81 6.92
N LYS A 24 -4.47 -1.31 7.91
CA LYS A 24 -4.49 -2.74 8.28
C LYS A 24 -5.85 -3.23 8.76
N LYS A 25 -6.67 -2.35 9.33
CA LYS A 25 -8.02 -2.65 9.82
C LYS A 25 -9.14 -2.27 8.84
N SER A 26 -8.81 -1.59 7.75
CA SER A 26 -9.80 -1.07 6.81
C SER A 26 -10.31 -2.14 5.85
N LYS A 27 -11.57 -1.96 5.38
CA LYS A 27 -12.12 -2.75 4.29
C LYS A 27 -11.35 -2.45 3.00
N VAL A 28 -10.91 -3.48 2.29
CA VAL A 28 -10.22 -3.35 1.00
C VAL A 28 -11.24 -3.41 -0.13
N THR A 29 -11.11 -2.50 -1.08
CA THR A 29 -11.92 -2.41 -2.30
C THR A 29 -10.99 -2.32 -3.50
N PHE A 30 -11.44 -2.80 -4.65
CA PHE A 30 -10.63 -2.85 -5.86
C PHE A 30 -11.22 -1.94 -6.92
N ASN A 31 -10.37 -1.15 -7.56
CA ASN A 31 -10.78 -0.37 -8.71
C ASN A 31 -11.23 -1.31 -9.83
N PRO A 32 -12.35 -1.04 -10.55
CA PRO A 32 -12.83 -1.91 -11.62
C PRO A 32 -11.78 -2.24 -12.69
N HIS A 33 -10.87 -1.30 -12.98
CA HIS A 33 -9.80 -1.52 -13.95
C HIS A 33 -8.75 -2.54 -13.47
N LEU A 34 -8.70 -2.85 -12.17
CA LEU A 34 -7.82 -3.87 -11.62
C LEU A 34 -8.24 -5.26 -12.05
N PHE A 35 -9.54 -5.56 -12.12
CA PHE A 35 -10.04 -6.88 -12.54
C PHE A 35 -9.60 -7.21 -13.97
N ASN A 36 -9.67 -6.23 -14.87
CA ASN A 36 -9.16 -6.39 -16.25
C ASN A 36 -7.65 -6.68 -16.29
N ARG A 37 -6.89 -6.18 -15.30
CA ARG A 37 -5.44 -6.41 -15.19
C ARG A 37 -5.11 -7.69 -14.43
N GLU A 38 -6.00 -8.15 -13.56
CA GLU A 38 -5.84 -9.38 -12.79
C GLU A 38 -5.67 -10.58 -13.72
N ALA A 39 -6.61 -10.75 -14.65
CA ALA A 39 -6.57 -11.80 -15.67
C ALA A 39 -5.33 -11.68 -16.55
N LYS A 40 -4.99 -10.47 -17.01
CA LYS A 40 -3.83 -10.23 -17.88
C LYS A 40 -2.48 -10.43 -17.21
N ARG A 41 -2.39 -10.25 -15.89
CA ARG A 41 -1.13 -10.25 -15.13
C ARG A 41 -1.03 -11.42 -14.15
N CYS A 42 -1.99 -12.35 -14.18
CA CYS A 42 -2.13 -13.46 -13.26
C CYS A 42 -1.90 -13.02 -11.80
N LEU A 43 -2.63 -11.98 -11.38
CA LEU A 43 -2.58 -11.48 -10.01
C LEU A 43 -3.61 -12.24 -9.17
N SER A 44 -3.35 -12.36 -7.87
CA SER A 44 -4.32 -12.91 -6.91
C SER A 44 -4.83 -11.77 -6.04
N LEU A 45 -6.15 -11.54 -6.04
CA LEU A 45 -6.79 -10.52 -5.18
C LEU A 45 -6.52 -10.80 -3.70
N GLU A 46 -6.54 -12.07 -3.29
CA GLU A 46 -6.22 -12.49 -1.92
C GLU A 46 -4.80 -12.06 -1.51
N LYS A 47 -3.81 -12.30 -2.37
CA LYS A 47 -2.42 -11.87 -2.12
C LYS A 47 -2.27 -10.35 -2.11
N ILE A 48 -3.06 -9.64 -2.92
CA ILE A 48 -3.10 -8.18 -2.89
C ILE A 48 -3.66 -7.70 -1.55
N GLU A 49 -4.75 -8.29 -1.07
CA GLU A 49 -5.34 -7.95 0.22
C GLU A 49 -4.40 -8.28 1.38
N GLU A 50 -3.78 -9.46 1.37
CA GLU A 50 -2.78 -9.86 2.37
C GLU A 50 -1.59 -8.88 2.37
N SER A 51 -1.14 -8.46 1.20
CA SER A 51 -0.06 -7.49 1.07
C SER A 51 -0.45 -6.12 1.63
N ILE A 52 -1.71 -5.69 1.53
CA ILE A 52 -2.17 -4.43 2.13
C ILE A 52 -2.16 -4.54 3.66
N LYS A 53 -2.58 -5.67 4.22
CA LYS A 53 -2.63 -5.90 5.67
C LYS A 53 -1.25 -6.14 6.30
N THR A 54 -0.36 -6.83 5.60
CA THR A 54 0.92 -7.31 6.18
C THR A 54 2.17 -6.73 5.51
N GLY A 55 2.02 -6.01 4.41
CA GLY A 55 3.12 -5.43 3.65
C GLY A 55 3.68 -4.16 4.28
N ASN A 56 4.78 -3.70 3.70
CA ASN A 56 5.48 -2.50 4.13
C ASN A 56 5.09 -1.33 3.23
N ILE A 57 4.79 -0.18 3.84
CA ILE A 57 4.58 1.07 3.10
C ILE A 57 5.95 1.63 2.72
N ASN A 58 6.17 1.83 1.43
CA ASN A 58 7.37 2.46 0.92
C ASN A 58 7.27 3.98 1.05
N SER A 59 7.79 4.52 2.16
CA SER A 59 7.76 5.96 2.47
C SER A 59 8.43 6.83 1.40
N LYS A 60 9.46 6.31 0.73
CA LYS A 60 10.20 7.04 -0.31
C LYS A 60 9.38 7.26 -1.59
N LYS A 61 8.32 6.48 -1.81
CA LYS A 61 7.47 6.56 -3.01
C LYS A 61 6.09 7.16 -2.73
N ILE A 62 5.80 7.61 -1.51
CA ILE A 62 4.50 8.20 -1.18
C ILE A 62 4.24 9.44 -2.03
N LYS A 63 3.11 9.46 -2.74
CA LYS A 63 2.58 10.63 -3.44
C LYS A 63 1.14 10.82 -2.97
N PHE A 64 0.94 11.55 -1.87
CA PHE A 64 -0.38 11.71 -1.25
C PHE A 64 -1.43 12.15 -2.29
N PRO A 65 -2.62 11.51 -2.34
CA PRO A 65 -3.16 10.52 -1.40
C PRO A 65 -2.76 9.05 -1.69
N LYS A 66 -1.89 8.81 -2.67
CA LYS A 66 -1.44 7.47 -3.08
C LYS A 66 -0.35 6.94 -2.15
N LEU A 67 -0.56 5.73 -1.64
CA LEU A 67 0.40 4.98 -0.86
C LEU A 67 0.90 3.78 -1.64
N TYR A 68 2.18 3.49 -1.49
CA TYR A 68 2.85 2.39 -2.16
C TYR A 68 3.15 1.30 -1.14
N ILE A 69 2.59 0.12 -1.35
CA ILE A 69 2.78 -1.05 -0.48
C ILE A 69 3.58 -2.10 -1.25
N THR A 70 4.53 -2.70 -0.56
CA THR A 70 5.33 -3.81 -1.10
C THR A 70 5.35 -4.98 -0.14
N LYS A 71 5.14 -6.19 -0.68
CA LYS A 71 5.22 -7.44 0.07
C LYS A 71 5.97 -8.48 -0.74
N TYR A 72 7.02 -9.05 -0.18
CA TYR A 72 7.74 -10.18 -0.76
C TYR A 72 7.19 -11.48 -0.19
N PHE A 73 6.78 -12.38 -1.09
CA PHE A 73 6.31 -13.72 -0.80
C PHE A 73 7.44 -14.72 -1.06
N ARG A 74 8.08 -15.17 0.02
CA ARG A 74 9.31 -15.98 -0.05
C ARG A 74 9.11 -17.34 -0.71
N LYS A 75 7.97 -18.00 -0.47
CA LYS A 75 7.69 -19.34 -1.02
C LYS A 75 7.58 -19.30 -2.54
N GLU A 76 6.97 -18.24 -3.07
CA GLU A 76 6.72 -18.04 -4.49
C GLU A 76 7.85 -17.26 -5.19
N ASN A 77 8.79 -16.68 -4.42
CA ASN A 77 9.84 -15.80 -4.91
C ASN A 77 9.30 -14.63 -5.74
N ILE A 78 8.24 -13.99 -5.24
CA ILE A 78 7.53 -12.89 -5.92
C ILE A 78 7.31 -11.72 -4.96
N THR A 79 7.64 -10.51 -5.42
CA THR A 79 7.24 -9.27 -4.75
C THR A 79 5.98 -8.70 -5.40
N TYR A 80 4.95 -8.45 -4.59
CA TYR A 80 3.79 -7.65 -4.98
C TYR A 80 4.05 -6.18 -4.68
N HIS A 81 3.78 -5.35 -5.68
CA HIS A 81 3.78 -3.91 -5.57
C HIS A 81 2.36 -3.40 -5.81
N ILE A 82 1.86 -2.60 -4.86
CA ILE A 82 0.46 -2.19 -4.82
C ILE A 82 0.41 -0.69 -4.59
N ILE A 83 -0.43 -0.02 -5.38
CA ILE A 83 -0.77 1.38 -5.19
C ILE A 83 -2.19 1.44 -4.67
N ILE A 84 -2.34 2.06 -3.51
CA ILE A 84 -3.63 2.26 -2.87
C ILE A 84 -3.93 3.75 -2.68
N ILE A 85 -5.21 4.06 -2.55
CA ILE A 85 -5.70 5.33 -2.00
C ILE A 85 -6.46 5.03 -0.72
N LYS A 86 -6.14 5.76 0.35
CA LYS A 86 -6.86 5.65 1.62
C LYS A 86 -8.04 6.61 1.62
N HIS A 87 -9.24 6.08 1.81
CA HIS A 87 -10.47 6.84 2.06
C HIS A 87 -10.80 6.81 3.56
N LYS A 88 -11.86 7.53 3.98
CA LYS A 88 -12.26 7.58 5.39
C LYS A 88 -12.61 6.20 5.97
N ASN A 89 -13.31 5.36 5.18
CA ASN A 89 -13.89 4.10 5.67
C ASN A 89 -13.28 2.85 5.02
N PHE A 90 -12.54 3.01 3.91
CA PHE A 90 -12.00 1.90 3.14
C PHE A 90 -10.70 2.28 2.45
N VAL A 91 -10.00 1.28 1.94
CA VAL A 91 -8.82 1.44 1.10
C VAL A 91 -9.15 0.95 -0.30
N GLU A 92 -8.86 1.76 -1.30
CA GLU A 92 -9.05 1.43 -2.70
C GLU A 92 -7.73 1.03 -3.34
N VAL A 93 -7.69 -0.14 -3.96
CA VAL A 93 -6.56 -0.61 -4.75
C VAL A 93 -6.68 -0.06 -6.16
N ILE A 94 -5.78 0.85 -6.52
CA ILE A 94 -5.75 1.48 -7.84
C ILE A 94 -5.07 0.58 -8.86
N THR A 95 -3.93 0.01 -8.50
CA THR A 95 -3.21 -0.92 -9.36
C THR A 95 -2.28 -1.81 -8.54
N ALA A 96 -2.05 -3.00 -9.05
CA ALA A 96 -1.04 -3.92 -8.55
C ALA A 96 -0.23 -4.50 -9.70
N TRP A 97 1.00 -4.91 -9.39
CA TRP A 97 1.83 -5.73 -10.25
C TRP A 97 2.73 -6.61 -9.40
N LYS A 98 3.21 -7.69 -10.00
CA LYS A 98 4.16 -8.61 -9.37
C LYS A 98 5.51 -8.53 -10.08
N LYS A 99 6.58 -8.71 -9.34
CA LYS A 99 7.97 -8.79 -9.81
C LYS A 99 8.57 -10.10 -9.30
N LYS A 100 9.36 -10.78 -10.12
CA LYS A 100 10.13 -11.96 -9.67
C LYS A 100 11.29 -11.50 -8.78
N GLY A 101 11.52 -12.19 -7.67
CA GLY A 101 12.52 -11.81 -6.68
C GLY A 101 12.04 -10.76 -5.69
N ARG A 102 12.99 -10.25 -4.90
CA ARG A 102 12.78 -9.19 -3.92
C ARG A 102 12.63 -7.80 -4.57
#